data_AF-A0A2C9WTB9-F1
#
_entry.id   AF-A0A2C9WTB9-F1
#
_cell.length_a   1.000
_cell.length_b   1.000
_cell.length_c   1.000
_cell.angle_alpha   90.00
_cell.angle_beta   90.00
_cell.angle_gamma   90.00
#
_symmetry.space_group_name_H-M   'P 1'
#
loop_
_entity.id
_entity.type
_entity.pdbx_description
1 polymer ?
#
loop_
_entity_poly.entity_id
_entity_poly.type
_entity_poly.pdbx_seq_one_letter_code
_entity_poly.pdbx_strand_id
1 'polypeptide(L)'
;MQNQLQTLAQIFSDCIFRIPDYQRGYAWTEKQLKDFWNDLKQIKERENHYTGVVTLEIVPENIYTKWDNDYWIINSRSYTPYYIVDG
;
A
#
# COMPACT_ATOMS: atom_id res chain seq x y z
N MET A 1 -7.89 7.17 -7.37
CA MET A 1 -7.62 6.04 -8.28
C MET A 1 -8.95 5.41 -8.66
N GLN A 2 -9.09 4.88 -9.88
CA GLN A 2 -10.27 4.08 -10.24
C GLN A 2 -10.24 2.73 -9.51
N ASN A 3 -11.40 2.21 -9.11
CA ASN A 3 -11.58 0.85 -8.57
C ASN A 3 -11.32 -0.21 -9.66
N GLN A 4 -10.05 -0.43 -9.96
CA GLN A 4 -9.60 -1.38 -10.97
C GLN A 4 -8.64 -2.39 -10.33
N LEU A 5 -8.67 -3.62 -10.84
CA LEU A 5 -7.73 -4.65 -10.44
C LEU A 5 -6.33 -4.28 -10.92
N GLN A 6 -5.39 -4.17 -9.98
CA GLN A 6 -4.01 -3.83 -10.25
C GLN A 6 -3.09 -4.94 -9.77
N THR A 7 -1.98 -5.13 -10.47
CA THR A 7 -0.88 -5.96 -10.00
C THR A 7 -0.16 -5.27 -8.85
N LEU A 8 0.53 -6.05 -8.03
CA LEU A 8 1.34 -5.51 -6.93
C LEU A 8 2.41 -4.52 -7.43
N ALA A 9 2.99 -4.77 -8.61
CA ALA A 9 3.97 -3.85 -9.19
C ALA A 9 3.37 -2.49 -9.58
N GLN A 10 2.14 -2.50 -10.12
CA GLN A 10 1.45 -1.28 -10.53
C GLN A 10 1.16 -0.36 -9.35
N ILE A 11 0.75 -0.89 -8.19
CA ILE A 11 0.42 -0.05 -7.03
C ILE A 11 1.64 0.70 -6.48
N PHE A 12 2.85 0.17 -6.65
CA PHE A 12 4.10 0.84 -6.23
C PHE A 12 4.72 1.74 -7.30
N SER A 13 4.05 1.91 -8.44
CA SER A 13 4.50 2.81 -9.51
C SER A 13 3.98 4.22 -9.24
N ASP A 14 4.89 5.21 -9.24
CA ASP A 14 4.59 6.65 -9.12
C ASP A 14 3.73 7.06 -7.91
N CYS A 15 3.68 6.22 -6.87
CA CYS A 15 2.92 6.43 -5.64
C CYS A 15 3.82 6.30 -4.42
N ILE A 16 3.50 7.06 -3.37
CA ILE A 16 4.09 6.85 -2.04
C ILE A 16 2.98 6.61 -1.03
N PHE A 17 3.15 5.59 -0.20
CA PHE A 17 2.18 5.19 0.80
C PHE A 17 2.69 5.49 2.21
N ARG A 18 1.80 6.00 3.06
CA ARG A 18 2.03 6.08 4.50
C ARG A 18 0.84 5.53 5.28
N ILE A 19 1.11 4.99 6.45
CA ILE A 19 0.06 4.62 7.41
C ILE A 19 -0.33 5.88 8.19
N PRO A 20 -1.60 6.26 8.27
CA PRO A 20 -2.02 7.42 9.06
C PRO A 20 -1.92 7.13 10.56
N ASP A 21 -1.68 8.17 11.36
CA ASP A 21 -1.41 8.05 12.80
C ASP A 21 -2.58 7.44 13.62
N TYR A 22 -3.81 7.51 13.10
CA TYR A 22 -5.00 6.93 13.73
C TYR A 22 -5.18 5.43 13.46
N GLN A 23 -4.34 4.83 12.60
CA GLN A 23 -4.38 3.39 12.33
C GLN A 23 -3.81 2.62 13.53
N ARG A 24 -4.38 1.45 13.84
CA ARG A 24 -3.76 0.54 14.81
C ARG A 24 -2.39 0.08 14.32
N GLY A 25 -1.48 -0.18 15.27
CA GLY A 25 -0.19 -0.78 14.98
C GLY A 25 -0.32 -2.20 14.37
N TYR A 26 0.75 -2.64 13.72
CA TYR A 26 0.87 -4.00 13.20
C TYR A 26 0.66 -5.03 14.32
N ALA A 27 -0.25 -5.97 14.08
CA ALA A 27 -0.72 -6.93 15.10
C ALA A 27 -0.64 -8.39 14.66
N TRP A 28 -0.04 -8.68 13.49
CA TRP A 28 0.18 -10.06 13.08
C TRP A 28 1.31 -10.69 13.90
N THR A 29 1.01 -11.84 14.47
CA THR A 29 1.92 -12.76 15.14
C THR A 29 2.55 -13.71 14.12
N GLU A 30 3.53 -14.50 14.57
CA GLU A 30 4.12 -15.55 13.75
C GLU A 30 3.10 -16.53 13.17
N LYS A 31 2.00 -16.79 13.88
CA LYS A 31 0.95 -17.70 13.39
C LYS A 31 0.30 -17.14 12.12
N GLN A 32 -0.16 -15.90 12.15
CA GLN A 32 -0.78 -15.26 10.98
C GLN A 32 0.19 -15.17 9.80
N LEU A 33 1.47 -14.89 10.07
CA LEU A 33 2.50 -14.87 9.03
C LEU A 33 2.70 -16.25 8.38
N LYS A 34 2.72 -17.33 9.18
CA LYS A 34 2.85 -18.71 8.69
C LYS A 34 1.64 -19.11 7.86
N ASP A 35 0.43 -18.78 8.34
CA ASP A 35 -0.82 -19.08 7.65
C ASP A 35 -0.87 -18.38 6.28
N PHE A 36 -0.58 -17.07 6.24
CA PHE A 36 -0.49 -16.30 4.99
C PHE A 36 0.50 -16.90 3.99
N TRP A 37 1.69 -17.29 4.43
CA TRP A 37 2.69 -17.88 3.54
C TRP A 37 2.27 -19.27 3.02
N ASN A 38 1.53 -20.03 3.81
CA ASN A 38 0.99 -21.32 3.37
C ASN A 38 -0.10 -21.13 2.31
N ASP A 39 -0.96 -20.12 2.46
CA ASP A 39 -1.98 -19.79 1.45
C ASP A 39 -1.33 -19.40 0.11
N LEU A 40 -0.27 -18.58 0.15
CA LEU A 40 0.47 -18.21 -1.06
C LEU A 40 1.09 -19.42 -1.79
N LYS A 41 1.58 -20.42 -1.05
CA LYS A 41 2.14 -21.66 -1.65
C LYS A 41 1.08 -22.52 -2.33
N GLN A 42 -0.19 -22.37 -1.96
CA GLN A 42 -1.29 -23.14 -2.56
C GLN A 42 -1.81 -22.52 -3.86
N ILE A 43 -1.35 -21.31 -4.22
CA ILE A 43 -1.70 -20.66 -5.48
C ILE A 43 -1.15 -21.50 -6.64
N LYS A 44 -2.02 -21.90 -7.55
CA LYS A 44 -1.65 -22.68 -8.73
C LYS A 44 -0.80 -21.85 -9.67
N GLU A 45 0.21 -22.48 -10.27
CA GLU A 45 1.02 -21.84 -11.30
C GLU A 45 0.11 -21.36 -12.45
N ARG A 46 0.34 -20.10 -12.88
CA ARG A 46 -0.32 -19.43 -14.02
C ARG A 46 -1.77 -18.98 -13.79
N GLU A 47 -2.29 -19.04 -12.57
CA GLU A 47 -3.57 -18.41 -12.23
C GLU A 47 -3.34 -17.03 -11.57
N ASN A 48 -4.19 -16.05 -11.94
CA ASN A 48 -4.22 -14.77 -11.24
C ASN A 48 -4.84 -14.98 -9.85
N HIS A 49 -4.14 -14.54 -8.82
CA HIS A 49 -4.64 -14.60 -7.45
C HIS A 49 -5.07 -13.20 -6.98
N TYR A 50 -6.29 -13.12 -6.46
CA TYR A 50 -6.80 -11.91 -5.84
C TYR A 50 -6.37 -11.86 -4.37
N THR A 51 -5.49 -10.91 -4.04
CA THR A 51 -4.89 -10.81 -2.70
C THR A 51 -5.68 -9.96 -1.72
N GLY A 52 -6.62 -9.13 -2.19
CA GLY A 52 -7.42 -8.24 -1.34
C GLY A 52 -7.72 -6.88 -1.97
N VAL A 53 -8.30 -6.00 -1.15
CA VAL A 53 -8.58 -4.59 -1.48
C VAL A 53 -7.68 -3.73 -0.59
N VAL A 54 -7.07 -2.69 -1.15
CA VAL A 54 -6.44 -1.62 -0.37
C VAL A 54 -7.23 -0.34 -0.58
N THR A 55 -7.58 0.33 0.50
CA THR A 55 -8.30 1.61 0.47
C THR A 55 -7.30 2.75 0.68
N LEU A 56 -7.32 3.71 -0.25
CA LEU A 56 -6.35 4.79 -0.31
C LEU A 56 -7.03 6.16 -0.21
N GLU A 57 -6.42 7.05 0.57
CA GLU A 57 -6.82 8.46 0.65
C GLU A 57 -5.68 9.36 0.16
N ILE A 58 -5.99 10.36 -0.68
CA ILE A 58 -4.97 11.32 -1.13
C ILE A 58 -4.52 12.14 0.08
N VAL A 59 -3.21 12.29 0.23
CA VAL A 59 -2.64 13.14 1.28
C VAL A 59 -2.69 14.59 0.82
N PRO A 60 -3.30 15.51 1.59
CA PRO A 60 -3.29 16.95 1.29
C PRO A 60 -1.89 17.56 1.25
N GLU A 61 -1.70 18.59 0.41
CA GLU A 61 -0.42 19.28 0.24
C GLU A 61 0.15 19.88 1.51
N ASN A 62 -0.69 20.50 2.33
CA ASN A 62 -0.28 21.05 3.62
C ASN A 62 0.22 19.99 4.62
N ILE A 63 0.01 18.70 4.33
CA ILE A 63 0.50 17.57 5.12
C ILE A 63 1.79 17.01 4.51
N TYR A 64 1.79 16.60 3.24
CA TYR A 64 2.96 15.94 2.66
C TYR A 64 4.16 16.89 2.49
N THR A 65 3.93 18.20 2.41
CA THR A 65 5.01 19.22 2.42
C THR A 65 5.85 19.18 3.69
N LYS A 66 5.33 18.59 4.77
CA LYS A 66 6.04 18.40 6.04
C LYS A 66 6.76 17.06 6.13
N TRP A 67 6.74 16.25 5.08
CA TRP A 67 7.42 14.96 5.04
C TRP A 67 8.86 15.15 4.57
N ASP A 68 9.74 15.57 5.48
CA ASP A 68 11.11 15.99 5.15
C ASP A 68 11.86 15.00 4.23
N ASN A 69 11.74 13.71 4.48
CA ASN A 69 12.44 12.66 3.70
C ASN A 69 11.80 12.35 2.34
N ASP A 70 10.50 12.62 2.16
CA ASP A 70 9.73 12.18 0.99
C ASP A 70 9.26 13.36 0.12
N TYR A 71 9.34 14.59 0.63
CA TYR A 71 8.91 15.77 -0.11
C TYR A 71 9.62 15.90 -1.46
N TRP A 72 10.91 15.58 -1.51
CA TRP A 72 11.70 15.68 -2.74
C TRP A 72 11.16 14.78 -3.86
N ILE A 73 10.72 13.54 -3.55
CA ILE A 73 10.27 12.59 -4.57
C ILE A 73 8.87 12.95 -5.06
N ILE A 74 8.02 13.43 -4.17
CA ILE A 74 6.69 13.95 -4.50
C ILE A 74 6.83 15.17 -5.42
N ASN A 75 7.66 16.14 -5.04
CA ASN A 75 7.78 17.40 -5.77
C ASN A 75 8.60 17.28 -7.07
N SER A 76 9.69 16.51 -7.06
CA SER A 76 10.63 16.45 -8.19
C SER A 76 10.33 15.32 -9.18
N ARG A 77 9.67 14.25 -8.73
CA ARG A 77 9.31 13.09 -9.56
C ARG A 77 7.81 12.87 -9.70
N SER A 78 7.00 13.80 -9.19
CA SER A 78 5.54 13.76 -9.29
C SER A 78 4.90 12.50 -8.72
N TYR A 79 5.51 11.92 -7.68
CA TYR A 79 4.91 10.80 -6.96
C TYR A 79 3.64 11.26 -6.24
N THR A 80 2.57 10.48 -6.32
CA THR A 80 1.32 10.81 -5.65
C THR A 80 1.28 10.25 -4.23
N PRO A 81 1.10 11.09 -3.19
CA PRO A 81 1.08 10.63 -1.81
C PRO A 81 -0.31 10.15 -1.38
N TYR A 82 -0.33 8.96 -0.78
CA TYR A 82 -1.54 8.31 -0.28
C TYR A 82 -1.38 7.85 1.18
N TYR A 83 -2.46 7.96 1.95
CA TYR A 83 -2.65 7.18 3.15
C TYR A 83 -3.27 5.82 2.80
N ILE A 84 -2.74 4.75 3.38
CA ILE A 84 -3.39 3.43 3.39
C ILE A 84 -4.29 3.39 4.63
N VAL A 85 -5.61 3.45 4.42
CA VAL A 85 -6.59 3.48 5.52
C VAL A 85 -7.19 2.11 5.84
N ASP A 86 -7.21 1.19 4.87
CA ASP A 86 -7.66 -0.19 5.08
C ASP A 86 -7.00 -1.13 4.07
N GLY A 87 -6.79 -2.39 4.45
CA GLY A 87 -6.03 -3.37 3.66
C GLY A 87 -6.03 -4.78 4.26
#